data_AF-A0A4R4QVE1-F1
#
_entry.id   AF-A0A4R4QVE1-F1
#
_cell.length_a   1.000
_cell.length_b   1.000
_cell.length_c   1.000
_cell.angle_alpha   90.00
_cell.angle_beta   90.00
_cell.angle_gamma   90.00
#
_symmetry.space_group_name_H-M   'P 1'
#
loop_
_entity.id
_entity.type
_entity.pdbx_description
1 polymer ?
#
loop_
_entity_poly.entity_id
_entity_poly.type
_entity_poly.pdbx_seq_one_letter_code
_entity_poly.pdbx_strand_id
1 'polypeptide(L)'
;MPETVNLDLEGFVHVYDRTEAVTRPGDVTEFVLLGPDERSYGTCRDVIGVFREQAAPPVPQVRLLGCRPEPPLLAALNSVGQSTKASLRRRRIQGEVHMVAADGSTNRVIGAVVSGTIQASEPSRYGAGLLDVTVDSDPQESLPAGLLRVLEHWYTGQPTEKNLWAGYDRDLRHQWAGAALAHRSSTPDRPPGTTYDLDGRFITDIEGFYCAIGEAISGPGGYFGWNLNALHDCLTGGFGARTPFRLVWHDSATARAHLVADYDRRLLHPATTMDYLLDMLAEHQVEVDLR
;
A
#
# COMPACT_ATOMS: atom_id res chain seq x y z
N MET A 1 6.80 -25.55 -37.90
CA MET A 1 6.67 -24.18 -37.35
C MET A 1 6.30 -24.36 -35.89
N PRO A 2 6.94 -23.65 -34.94
CA PRO A 2 6.49 -23.70 -33.55
C PRO A 2 5.03 -23.26 -33.51
N GLU A 3 4.19 -23.98 -32.77
CA GLU A 3 2.76 -23.68 -32.64
C GLU A 3 2.60 -22.26 -32.08
N THR A 4 1.90 -21.41 -32.81
CA THR A 4 1.49 -20.09 -32.33
C THR A 4 0.45 -20.27 -31.23
N VAL A 5 0.78 -19.82 -30.02
CA VAL A 5 -0.15 -19.76 -28.87
C VAL A 5 -0.77 -18.37 -28.83
N ASN A 6 -2.10 -18.31 -28.71
CA ASN A 6 -2.80 -17.05 -28.47
C ASN A 6 -2.57 -16.63 -27.02
N LEU A 7 -2.05 -15.42 -26.82
CA LEU A 7 -1.93 -14.78 -25.52
C LEU A 7 -3.14 -13.86 -25.35
N ASP A 8 -4.07 -14.27 -24.50
CA ASP A 8 -5.20 -13.43 -24.09
C ASP A 8 -4.83 -12.68 -22.80
N LEU A 9 -4.78 -11.36 -22.87
CA LEU A 9 -4.50 -10.48 -21.74
C LEU A 9 -5.77 -9.82 -21.21
N GLU A 10 -6.95 -10.21 -21.70
CA GLU A 10 -8.22 -9.74 -21.15
C GLU A 10 -8.30 -10.06 -19.65
N GLY A 11 -8.51 -9.03 -18.83
CA GLY A 11 -8.49 -9.14 -17.37
C GLY A 11 -7.12 -9.17 -16.68
N PHE A 12 -6.00 -9.22 -17.43
CA PHE A 12 -4.63 -9.19 -16.88
C PHE A 12 -3.91 -7.85 -17.06
N VAL A 13 -4.52 -6.90 -17.77
CA VAL A 13 -3.99 -5.53 -17.86
C VAL A 13 -4.31 -4.80 -16.56
N HIS A 14 -3.28 -4.36 -15.85
CA HIS A 14 -3.43 -3.41 -14.76
C HIS A 14 -3.82 -2.06 -15.33
N VAL A 15 -5.10 -1.89 -15.57
CA VAL A 15 -5.69 -0.63 -15.94
C VAL A 15 -5.78 0.22 -14.67
N TYR A 16 -4.66 0.82 -14.27
CA TYR A 16 -4.74 2.03 -13.46
C TYR A 16 -5.54 3.05 -14.25
N ASP A 17 -6.71 3.43 -13.74
CA ASP A 17 -7.42 4.72 -13.83
C ASP A 17 -7.48 5.47 -15.19
N ARG A 18 -6.99 4.87 -16.26
CA ARG A 18 -6.98 5.47 -17.57
C ARG A 18 -8.33 5.09 -18.16
N THR A 19 -9.17 6.08 -18.35
CA THR A 19 -10.42 5.96 -19.14
C THR A 19 -10.18 6.37 -20.58
N GLU A 20 -8.96 6.80 -20.88
CA GLU A 20 -8.52 7.14 -22.22
C GLU A 20 -8.51 5.89 -23.10
N ALA A 21 -9.06 6.04 -24.30
CA ALA A 21 -8.97 5.02 -25.33
C ALA A 21 -7.50 4.74 -25.64
N VAL A 22 -7.15 3.47 -25.70
CA VAL A 22 -5.86 3.04 -26.25
C VAL A 22 -6.18 2.45 -27.61
N THR A 23 -6.07 3.26 -28.65
CA THR A 23 -6.40 2.86 -30.03
C THR A 23 -5.26 2.09 -30.65
N ARG A 24 -5.57 0.95 -31.28
CA ARG A 24 -4.62 0.19 -32.11
C ARG A 24 -4.17 1.06 -33.29
N PRO A 25 -2.86 1.32 -33.46
CA PRO A 25 -2.37 1.96 -34.68
C PRO A 25 -2.71 1.11 -35.91
N GLY A 26 -3.28 1.70 -36.94
CA GLY A 26 -3.82 0.98 -38.09
C GLY A 26 -2.75 0.35 -39.00
N ASP A 27 -1.53 0.87 -38.97
CA ASP A 27 -0.39 0.50 -39.79
C ASP A 27 0.56 -0.52 -39.15
N VAL A 28 0.36 -0.84 -37.86
CA VAL A 28 1.15 -1.84 -37.15
C VAL A 28 0.72 -3.25 -37.54
N THR A 29 1.69 -4.06 -37.96
CA THR A 29 1.49 -5.45 -38.44
C THR A 29 2.01 -6.53 -37.48
N GLU A 30 2.78 -6.14 -36.47
CA GLU A 30 3.43 -7.02 -35.51
C GLU A 30 3.71 -6.27 -34.19
N PHE A 31 3.70 -7.01 -33.09
CA PHE A 31 4.08 -6.57 -31.76
C PHE A 31 5.20 -7.46 -31.21
N VAL A 32 6.10 -6.87 -30.43
CA VAL A 32 7.16 -7.59 -29.71
C VAL A 32 6.84 -7.57 -28.21
N LEU A 33 6.88 -8.73 -27.57
CA LEU A 33 6.80 -8.83 -26.11
C LEU A 33 8.21 -8.72 -25.53
N LEU A 34 8.46 -7.66 -24.76
CA LEU A 34 9.75 -7.42 -24.11
C LEU A 34 9.65 -7.66 -22.59
N GLY A 35 10.69 -8.26 -22.02
CA GLY A 35 10.91 -8.35 -20.58
C GLY A 35 11.44 -7.04 -19.98
N PRO A 36 11.54 -6.96 -18.64
CA PRO A 36 12.02 -5.76 -17.93
C PRO A 36 13.45 -5.33 -18.30
N ASP A 37 14.25 -6.25 -18.82
CA ASP A 37 15.64 -6.07 -19.29
C ASP A 37 15.71 -5.79 -20.81
N GLU A 38 14.60 -5.39 -21.43
CA GLU A 38 14.42 -5.25 -22.88
C GLU A 38 14.65 -6.54 -23.68
N ARG A 39 14.70 -7.69 -23.01
CA ARG A 39 14.87 -8.98 -23.68
C ARG A 39 13.59 -9.38 -24.40
N SER A 40 13.70 -9.73 -25.68
CA SER A 40 12.56 -10.24 -26.44
C SER A 40 12.12 -11.63 -25.94
N TYR A 41 10.84 -11.73 -25.58
CA TYR A 41 10.16 -12.99 -25.23
C TYR A 41 9.43 -13.59 -26.42
N GLY A 42 9.28 -12.84 -27.51
CA GLY A 42 8.66 -13.31 -28.75
C GLY A 42 7.95 -12.19 -29.49
N THR A 43 7.37 -12.55 -30.64
CA THR A 43 6.55 -11.64 -31.43
C THR A 43 5.17 -12.21 -31.67
N CYS A 44 4.18 -11.32 -31.81
CA CYS A 44 2.81 -11.68 -32.10
C CYS A 44 2.25 -10.74 -33.18
N ARG A 45 1.34 -11.25 -34.01
CA ARG A 45 0.75 -10.46 -35.11
C ARG A 45 -0.30 -9.48 -34.62
N ASP A 46 -0.90 -9.77 -33.46
CA ASP A 46 -1.93 -8.92 -32.86
C ASP A 46 -2.01 -9.16 -31.35
N VAL A 47 -2.65 -8.24 -30.64
CA VAL A 47 -2.83 -8.32 -29.18
C VAL A 47 -4.27 -7.95 -28.82
N ILE A 48 -4.94 -8.82 -28.06
CA ILE A 48 -6.29 -8.60 -27.54
C ILE A 48 -6.18 -8.14 -26.07
N GLY A 49 -7.07 -7.24 -25.63
CA GLY A 49 -7.15 -6.76 -24.24
C GLY A 49 -6.24 -5.55 -23.90
N VAL A 50 -5.27 -5.21 -24.75
CA VAL A 50 -4.39 -4.03 -24.55
C VAL A 50 -5.03 -2.75 -25.13
N PHE A 51 -5.65 -2.85 -26.30
CA PHE A 51 -6.38 -1.75 -26.94
C PHE A 51 -7.84 -1.74 -26.49
N ARG A 52 -8.41 -0.55 -26.28
CA ARG A 52 -9.77 -0.41 -25.75
C ARG A 52 -10.42 0.91 -26.13
N GLU A 53 -11.75 0.88 -26.22
CA GLU A 53 -12.57 2.07 -26.38
C GLU A 53 -12.70 2.83 -25.05
N GLN A 54 -12.89 4.15 -25.14
CA GLN A 54 -13.11 4.99 -23.97
C GLN A 54 -14.48 4.68 -23.36
N ALA A 55 -14.47 4.16 -22.14
CA ALA A 55 -15.65 4.09 -21.28
C ALA A 55 -15.58 5.18 -20.22
N ALA A 56 -16.74 5.72 -19.81
CA ALA A 56 -16.78 6.61 -18.66
C ALA A 56 -16.29 5.85 -17.42
N PRO A 57 -15.37 6.42 -16.61
CA PRO A 57 -14.95 5.77 -15.38
C PRO A 57 -16.17 5.54 -14.48
N PRO A 58 -16.29 4.37 -13.83
CA PRO A 58 -17.13 4.30 -12.65
C PRO A 58 -16.61 5.35 -11.65
N VAL A 59 -17.48 6.23 -11.18
CA VAL A 59 -17.13 7.22 -10.16
C VAL A 59 -17.46 6.58 -8.80
N PRO A 60 -16.47 6.08 -8.04
CA PRO A 60 -16.74 5.49 -6.74
C PRO A 60 -17.33 6.56 -5.82
N GLN A 61 -18.35 6.20 -5.05
CA GLN A 61 -18.94 7.10 -4.06
C GLN A 61 -18.43 6.77 -2.66
N VAL A 62 -17.95 7.80 -1.97
CA VAL A 62 -17.59 7.73 -0.56
C VAL A 62 -18.62 8.52 0.25
N ARG A 63 -19.09 7.93 1.36
CA ARG A 63 -19.96 8.61 2.32
C ARG A 63 -19.21 8.85 3.61
N LEU A 64 -19.00 10.12 3.93
CA LEU A 64 -18.48 10.55 5.22
C LEU A 64 -19.67 10.71 6.17
N LEU A 65 -19.67 10.00 7.28
CA LEU A 65 -20.82 9.97 8.19
C LEU A 65 -20.54 10.83 9.43
N GLY A 66 -21.52 11.62 9.87
CA GLY A 66 -21.44 12.39 11.12
C GLY A 66 -20.43 13.53 11.09
N CYS A 67 -20.17 14.13 9.92
CA CYS A 67 -19.25 15.25 9.79
C CYS A 67 -19.77 16.49 10.52
N ARG A 68 -18.94 17.07 11.37
CA ARG A 68 -19.11 18.46 11.80
C ARG A 68 -18.49 19.37 10.74
N PRO A 69 -19.27 20.19 10.02
CA PRO A 69 -18.73 20.97 8.93
C PRO A 69 -18.01 22.22 9.43
N GLU A 70 -16.70 22.26 9.23
CA GLU A 70 -15.86 23.45 9.40
C GLU A 70 -15.92 24.35 8.16
N PRO A 71 -15.43 25.61 8.21
CA PRO A 71 -15.60 26.58 7.12
C PRO A 71 -15.25 26.10 5.71
N PRO A 72 -14.17 25.31 5.47
CA PRO A 72 -13.88 24.78 4.14
C PRO A 72 -14.96 23.82 3.62
N LEU A 73 -15.47 22.93 4.48
CA LEU A 73 -16.53 21.99 4.11
C LEU A 73 -17.86 22.71 3.90
N LEU A 74 -18.18 23.70 4.74
CA LEU A 74 -19.37 24.55 4.55
C LEU A 74 -19.34 25.30 3.21
N ALA A 75 -18.20 25.88 2.83
CA ALA A 75 -18.05 26.60 1.56
C ALA A 75 -18.27 25.67 0.35
N ALA A 76 -17.77 24.44 0.42
CA ALA A 76 -17.98 23.42 -0.59
C ALA A 76 -19.45 23.00 -0.67
N LEU A 77 -20.10 22.74 0.48
CA LEU A 77 -21.51 22.40 0.57
C LEU A 77 -22.44 23.50 0.04
N ASN A 78 -22.16 24.77 0.33
CA ASN A 78 -22.92 25.92 -0.17
C ASN A 78 -22.85 26.08 -1.70
N SER A 79 -21.89 25.42 -2.35
CA SER A 79 -21.76 25.41 -3.81
C SER A 79 -22.51 24.24 -4.48
N VAL A 80 -23.11 23.33 -3.70
CA VAL A 80 -23.94 22.22 -4.19
C VAL A 80 -25.21 22.78 -4.85
N GLY A 81 -25.62 22.20 -5.99
CA GLY A 81 -26.75 22.67 -6.80
C GLY A 81 -26.43 23.82 -7.77
N GLN A 82 -25.24 24.46 -7.66
CA GLN A 82 -24.78 25.45 -8.63
C GLN A 82 -24.02 24.78 -9.78
N SER A 83 -24.40 25.04 -11.03
CA SER A 83 -23.88 24.37 -12.24
C SER A 83 -22.76 25.12 -12.98
N THR A 84 -22.21 26.19 -12.41
CA THR A 84 -21.08 26.91 -13.01
C THR A 84 -19.75 26.13 -12.92
N LYS A 85 -18.81 26.36 -13.85
CA LYS A 85 -17.44 25.80 -13.75
C LYS A 85 -16.75 26.21 -12.43
N ALA A 86 -17.01 27.42 -11.95
CA ALA A 86 -16.47 27.91 -10.70
C ALA A 86 -17.03 27.16 -9.47
N SER A 87 -18.31 26.78 -9.47
CA SER A 87 -18.93 25.99 -8.40
C SER A 87 -18.48 24.53 -8.42
N LEU A 88 -18.15 23.95 -9.58
CA LEU A 88 -17.52 22.62 -9.64
C LEU A 88 -16.16 22.59 -8.92
N ARG A 89 -15.32 23.61 -9.13
CA ARG A 89 -14.03 23.73 -8.44
C ARG A 89 -14.18 23.94 -6.93
N ARG A 90 -15.16 24.74 -6.50
CA ARG A 90 -15.42 24.99 -5.07
C ARG A 90 -15.92 23.77 -4.30
N ARG A 91 -16.50 22.78 -4.99
CA ARG A 91 -16.96 21.51 -4.39
C ARG A 91 -15.88 20.44 -4.28
N ARG A 92 -14.69 20.72 -4.80
CA ARG A 92 -13.58 19.78 -4.75
C ARG A 92 -13.01 19.74 -3.34
N ILE A 93 -12.84 18.53 -2.83
CA ILE A 93 -12.16 18.28 -1.56
C ILE A 93 -11.04 17.27 -1.77
N GLN A 94 -10.02 17.37 -0.93
CA GLN A 94 -8.96 16.39 -0.80
C GLN A 94 -8.52 16.40 0.66
N GLY A 95 -8.51 15.23 1.29
CA GLY A 95 -8.11 15.09 2.68
C GLY A 95 -7.60 13.69 3.00
N GLU A 96 -6.65 13.62 3.92
CA GLU A 96 -6.15 12.36 4.47
C GLU A 96 -7.02 11.95 5.65
N VAL A 97 -7.25 10.65 5.79
CA VAL A 97 -8.01 10.11 6.92
C VAL A 97 -7.05 9.80 8.05
N HIS A 98 -7.36 10.32 9.23
CA HIS A 98 -6.65 10.03 10.48
C HIS A 98 -7.55 9.25 11.42
N MET A 99 -6.97 8.28 12.13
CA MET A 99 -7.58 7.67 13.30
C MET A 99 -7.35 8.58 14.50
N VAL A 100 -8.38 8.77 15.32
CA VAL A 100 -8.26 9.40 16.64
C VAL A 100 -8.18 8.28 17.68
N ALA A 101 -7.05 8.21 18.38
CA ALA A 101 -6.81 7.23 19.43
C ALA A 101 -7.58 7.56 20.72
N ALA A 102 -7.61 6.63 21.67
CA ALA A 102 -8.31 6.78 22.94
C ALA A 102 -7.80 7.97 23.79
N ASP A 103 -6.53 8.35 23.63
CA ASP A 103 -5.92 9.51 24.28
C ASP A 103 -6.17 10.85 23.54
N GLY A 104 -6.91 10.82 22.43
CA GLY A 104 -7.20 11.97 21.58
C GLY A 104 -6.10 12.32 20.58
N SER A 105 -4.99 11.59 20.55
CA SER A 105 -3.96 11.77 19.52
C SER A 105 -4.48 11.36 18.14
N THR A 106 -3.94 11.97 17.09
CA THR A 106 -4.33 11.68 15.71
C THR A 106 -3.20 11.01 14.97
N ASN A 107 -3.50 9.87 14.35
CA ASN A 107 -2.52 9.07 13.61
C ASN A 107 -3.02 8.85 12.20
N ARG A 108 -2.17 9.12 11.21
CA ARG A 108 -2.54 9.00 9.80
C ARG A 108 -2.83 7.54 9.46
N VAL A 109 -3.93 7.27 8.77
CA VAL A 109 -4.17 5.97 8.16
C VAL A 109 -3.54 6.01 6.77
N ILE A 110 -2.38 5.37 6.61
CA ILE A 110 -1.61 5.41 5.36
C ILE A 110 -2.46 4.84 4.21
N GLY A 111 -2.49 5.55 3.08
CA GLY A 111 -3.30 5.19 1.91
C GLY A 111 -4.77 5.61 1.99
N ALA A 112 -5.26 6.03 3.16
CA ALA A 112 -6.65 6.47 3.32
C ALA A 112 -6.80 7.95 2.93
N VAL A 113 -7.29 8.19 1.72
CA VAL A 113 -7.53 9.54 1.19
C VAL A 113 -8.98 9.64 0.70
N VAL A 114 -9.58 10.80 0.94
CA VAL A 114 -10.86 11.18 0.35
C VAL A 114 -10.58 12.36 -0.57
N SER A 115 -10.59 12.10 -1.87
CA SER A 115 -10.39 13.11 -2.91
C SER A 115 -11.55 13.02 -3.88
N GLY A 116 -12.25 14.12 -4.12
CA GLY A 116 -13.49 14.04 -4.88
C GLY A 116 -14.29 15.32 -4.90
N THR A 117 -15.46 15.25 -5.53
CA THR A 117 -16.41 16.36 -5.60
C THR A 117 -17.59 16.07 -4.71
N ILE A 118 -17.94 17.02 -3.82
CA ILE A 118 -19.13 16.87 -2.99
C ILE A 118 -20.38 16.90 -3.88
N GLN A 119 -21.17 15.84 -3.78
CA GLN A 119 -22.39 15.61 -4.55
C GLN A 119 -23.63 16.01 -3.75
N ALA A 120 -23.70 15.60 -2.49
CA ALA A 120 -24.84 15.85 -1.62
C ALA A 120 -24.46 15.83 -0.13
N SER A 121 -25.34 16.36 0.71
CA SER A 121 -25.32 16.15 2.15
C SER A 121 -26.72 15.99 2.72
N GLU A 122 -26.80 15.32 3.86
CA GLU A 122 -28.03 15.11 4.62
C GLU A 122 -27.76 15.15 6.13
N PRO A 123 -28.78 15.44 6.97
CA PRO A 123 -28.61 15.36 8.42
C PRO A 123 -28.17 13.96 8.85
N SER A 124 -27.14 13.91 9.70
CA SER A 124 -26.59 12.65 10.17
C SER A 124 -27.39 12.05 11.32
N ARG A 125 -27.47 10.72 11.35
CA ARG A 125 -28.00 9.97 12.51
C ARG A 125 -27.13 10.09 13.77
N TYR A 126 -25.89 10.54 13.64
CA TYR A 126 -24.91 10.57 14.74
C TYR A 126 -25.05 11.79 15.67
N GLY A 127 -25.91 12.76 15.34
CA GLY A 127 -26.20 13.87 16.24
C GLY A 127 -26.74 15.12 15.54
N ALA A 128 -27.38 15.97 16.32
CA ALA A 128 -27.89 17.26 15.83
C ALA A 128 -26.74 18.15 15.33
N GLY A 129 -26.91 18.73 14.13
CA GLY A 129 -25.90 19.60 13.50
C GLY A 129 -24.76 18.87 12.80
N LEU A 130 -24.74 17.52 12.80
CA LEU A 130 -23.81 16.73 12.01
C LEU A 130 -24.42 16.37 10.65
N LEU A 131 -23.56 16.20 9.64
CA LEU A 131 -23.96 15.89 8.26
C LEU A 131 -23.32 14.60 7.78
N ASP A 132 -24.10 13.79 7.05
CA ASP A 132 -23.54 12.76 6.19
C ASP A 132 -23.27 13.40 4.82
N VAL A 133 -22.05 13.26 4.29
CA VAL A 133 -21.60 13.91 3.05
C VAL A 133 -21.26 12.85 2.02
N THR A 134 -21.89 12.96 0.85
CA THR A 134 -21.61 12.09 -0.30
C THR A 134 -20.62 12.77 -1.23
N VAL A 135 -19.53 12.05 -1.52
CA VAL A 135 -18.43 12.51 -2.36
C VAL A 135 -18.33 11.57 -3.55
N ASP A 136 -18.45 12.14 -4.74
CA ASP A 136 -18.05 11.50 -5.99
C ASP A 136 -16.53 11.48 -6.00
N SER A 137 -15.95 10.34 -5.61
CA SER A 137 -14.52 10.18 -5.36
C SER A 137 -13.76 10.01 -6.66
N ASP A 138 -12.54 10.53 -6.67
CA ASP A 138 -11.55 10.12 -7.66
C ASP A 138 -11.29 8.62 -7.53
N PRO A 139 -11.00 7.92 -8.63
CA PRO A 139 -10.63 6.53 -8.56
C PRO A 139 -9.34 6.38 -7.75
N GLN A 140 -9.42 5.56 -6.72
CA GLN A 140 -8.30 5.22 -5.84
C GLN A 140 -8.43 3.75 -5.44
N GLU A 141 -7.31 3.15 -5.09
CA GLU A 141 -7.32 1.79 -4.55
C GLU A 141 -8.09 1.79 -3.22
N SER A 142 -9.06 0.89 -3.10
CA SER A 142 -9.84 0.76 -1.86
C SER A 142 -9.01 0.07 -0.80
N LEU A 143 -9.10 0.56 0.44
CA LEU A 143 -8.46 -0.11 1.58
C LEU A 143 -9.11 -1.48 1.82
N PRO A 144 -8.33 -2.48 2.28
CA PRO A 144 -8.86 -3.80 2.56
C PRO A 144 -9.89 -3.76 3.71
N ALA A 145 -10.95 -4.54 3.58
CA ALA A 145 -12.08 -4.52 4.53
C ALA A 145 -11.67 -4.81 5.99
N GLY A 146 -10.60 -5.58 6.19
CA GLY A 146 -10.09 -5.92 7.52
C GLY A 146 -9.24 -4.83 8.20
N LEU A 147 -8.99 -3.69 7.54
CA LEU A 147 -8.10 -2.64 8.06
C LEU A 147 -8.49 -2.16 9.47
N LEU A 148 -9.79 -2.05 9.78
CA LEU A 148 -10.24 -1.63 11.11
C LEU A 148 -9.68 -2.52 12.23
N ARG A 149 -9.56 -3.84 11.99
CA ARG A 149 -8.98 -4.78 12.95
C ARG A 149 -7.48 -4.56 13.17
N VAL A 150 -6.78 -4.05 12.16
CA VAL A 150 -5.38 -3.63 12.30
C VAL A 150 -5.33 -2.38 13.17
N LEU A 151 -6.13 -1.37 12.85
CA LEU A 151 -6.16 -0.09 13.58
C LEU A 151 -6.58 -0.24 15.05
N GLU A 152 -7.44 -1.20 15.38
CA GLU A 152 -7.82 -1.51 16.77
C GLU A 152 -6.61 -1.79 17.68
N HIS A 153 -5.54 -2.40 17.16
CA HIS A 153 -4.31 -2.67 17.92
C HIS A 153 -3.55 -1.41 18.34
N TRP A 154 -3.77 -0.29 17.65
CA TRP A 154 -3.15 1.00 17.97
C TRP A 154 -4.10 1.99 18.67
N TYR A 155 -5.39 1.64 18.82
CA TYR A 155 -6.39 2.55 19.36
C TYR A 155 -6.08 3.00 20.78
N THR A 156 -5.53 2.11 21.62
CA THR A 156 -5.16 2.40 23.01
C THR A 156 -3.65 2.65 23.20
N GLY A 157 -2.90 2.88 22.12
CA GLY A 157 -1.44 3.01 22.12
C GLY A 157 -0.76 1.88 21.35
N GLN A 158 0.58 1.89 21.32
CA GLN A 158 1.37 0.90 20.57
C GLN A 158 1.12 -0.53 21.07
N PRO A 159 1.05 -1.54 20.18
CA PRO A 159 0.98 -2.94 20.57
C PRO A 159 2.10 -3.32 21.55
N THR A 160 1.82 -4.26 22.46
CA THR A 160 2.79 -4.75 23.47
C THR A 160 3.25 -6.18 23.21
N GLU A 161 2.57 -6.90 22.31
CA GLU A 161 2.87 -8.28 21.93
C GLU A 161 3.33 -8.34 20.47
N LYS A 162 4.36 -9.14 20.20
CA LYS A 162 4.86 -9.41 18.85
C LYS A 162 3.93 -10.36 18.10
N ASN A 163 4.04 -10.38 16.77
CA ASN A 163 3.40 -11.33 15.87
C ASN A 163 1.86 -11.28 15.85
N LEU A 164 1.24 -10.21 16.34
CA LEU A 164 -0.21 -10.00 16.21
C LEU A 164 -0.66 -9.90 14.74
N TRP A 165 0.27 -9.56 13.84
CA TRP A 165 0.09 -9.56 12.39
C TRP A 165 0.12 -10.95 11.73
N ALA A 166 0.63 -11.97 12.41
CA ALA A 166 0.93 -13.27 11.80
C ALA A 166 -0.31 -13.96 11.21
N GLY A 167 -1.47 -13.78 11.85
CA GLY A 167 -2.74 -14.36 11.40
C GLY A 167 -3.43 -13.62 10.25
N TYR A 168 -2.89 -12.49 9.82
CA TYR A 168 -3.44 -11.71 8.72
C TYR A 168 -2.94 -12.23 7.36
N ASP A 169 -3.73 -11.96 6.32
CA ASP A 169 -3.29 -12.11 4.94
C ASP A 169 -2.27 -11.03 4.55
N ARG A 170 -1.75 -11.16 3.34
CA ARG A 170 -0.73 -10.30 2.79
C ARG A 170 -1.13 -8.82 2.76
N ASP A 171 -2.36 -8.51 2.39
CA ASP A 171 -2.84 -7.12 2.31
C ASP A 171 -2.95 -6.48 3.69
N LEU A 172 -3.47 -7.21 4.67
CA LEU A 172 -3.55 -6.73 6.04
C LEU A 172 -2.19 -6.67 6.74
N ARG A 173 -1.21 -7.51 6.36
CA ARG A 173 0.19 -7.34 6.79
C ARG A 173 0.83 -6.08 6.19
N HIS A 174 0.54 -5.76 4.93
CA HIS A 174 0.97 -4.47 4.36
C HIS A 174 0.39 -3.28 5.14
N GLN A 175 -0.90 -3.35 5.48
CA GLN A 175 -1.55 -2.33 6.32
C GLN A 175 -0.97 -2.28 7.73
N TRP A 176 -0.57 -3.41 8.31
CA TRP A 176 0.12 -3.46 9.59
C TRP A 176 1.45 -2.68 9.55
N ALA A 177 2.26 -2.88 8.52
CA ALA A 177 3.50 -2.13 8.33
C ALA A 177 3.23 -0.61 8.13
N GLY A 178 2.15 -0.26 7.43
CA GLY A 178 1.69 1.14 7.31
C GLY A 178 1.24 1.75 8.63
N ALA A 179 0.53 1.01 9.48
CA ALA A 179 0.17 1.44 10.83
C ALA A 179 1.42 1.61 11.70
N ALA A 180 2.36 0.67 11.65
CA ALA A 180 3.64 0.78 12.33
C ALA A 180 4.41 2.05 11.90
N LEU A 181 4.41 2.40 10.62
CA LEU A 181 5.00 3.64 10.11
C LEU A 181 4.34 4.88 10.70
N ALA A 182 3.00 4.93 10.71
CA ALA A 182 2.24 6.07 11.23
C ALA A 182 2.46 6.29 12.73
N HIS A 183 2.71 5.21 13.47
CA HIS A 183 2.91 5.21 14.92
C HIS A 183 4.37 5.09 15.35
N ARG A 184 5.33 5.21 14.41
CA ARG A 184 6.74 5.05 14.74
C ARG A 184 7.17 6.09 15.77
N SER A 185 7.91 5.64 16.77
CA SER A 185 8.60 6.55 17.68
C SER A 185 9.82 7.17 16.99
N SER A 186 10.09 8.44 17.26
CA SER A 186 11.34 9.11 16.86
C SER A 186 12.51 8.74 17.79
N THR A 187 12.50 7.52 18.35
CA THR A 187 13.60 7.04 19.19
C THR A 187 14.91 7.06 18.41
N PRO A 188 16.00 7.54 19.01
CA PRO A 188 17.32 7.48 18.38
C PRO A 188 17.70 6.05 18.01
N ASP A 189 18.51 5.91 16.96
CA ASP A 189 19.07 4.63 16.61
C ASP A 189 19.85 4.02 17.77
N ARG A 190 19.71 2.71 17.95
CA ARG A 190 20.64 1.95 18.77
C ARG A 190 22.04 1.95 18.14
N PRO A 191 23.11 1.81 18.95
CA PRO A 191 24.47 1.90 18.45
C PRO A 191 24.79 0.83 17.40
N PRO A 192 25.69 1.11 16.44
CA PRO A 192 26.23 0.09 15.54
C PRO A 192 26.77 -1.13 16.28
N GLY A 193 26.68 -2.30 15.66
CA GLY A 193 27.03 -3.60 16.25
C GLY A 193 25.95 -4.19 17.17
N THR A 194 24.81 -3.51 17.34
CA THR A 194 23.66 -4.08 18.06
C THR A 194 23.22 -5.39 17.39
N THR A 195 22.82 -6.38 18.19
CA THR A 195 22.21 -7.61 17.69
C THR A 195 20.70 -7.54 17.82
N TYR A 196 20.00 -7.93 16.76
CA TYR A 196 18.54 -8.02 16.73
C TYR A 196 18.10 -9.45 16.42
N ASP A 197 17.09 -9.91 17.15
CA ASP A 197 16.46 -11.22 16.94
C ASP A 197 15.19 -11.06 16.13
N LEU A 198 15.21 -11.59 14.91
CA LEU A 198 14.09 -11.64 13.98
C LEU A 198 13.41 -13.01 14.07
N ASP A 199 12.11 -12.99 14.36
CA ASP A 199 11.26 -14.18 14.45
C ASP A 199 10.71 -14.51 13.05
N GLY A 200 11.28 -15.53 12.41
CA GLY A 200 10.97 -15.88 11.03
C GLY A 200 9.78 -16.84 10.85
N ARG A 201 9.17 -17.32 11.93
CA ARG A 201 8.13 -18.37 11.91
C ARG A 201 6.92 -18.03 11.03
N PHE A 202 6.66 -16.75 10.81
CA PHE A 202 5.49 -16.26 10.09
C PHE A 202 5.81 -15.53 8.78
N ILE A 203 7.07 -15.58 8.33
CA ILE A 203 7.51 -14.94 7.08
C ILE A 203 7.15 -15.86 5.91
N THR A 204 5.89 -15.80 5.49
CA THR A 204 5.34 -16.56 4.35
C THR A 204 5.15 -15.70 3.09
N ASP A 205 5.45 -14.41 3.19
CA ASP A 205 5.40 -13.40 2.13
C ASP A 205 6.28 -12.20 2.53
N ILE A 206 6.52 -11.30 1.59
CA ILE A 206 7.43 -10.15 1.76
C ILE A 206 6.89 -9.14 2.81
N GLU A 207 5.58 -9.02 2.96
CA GLU A 207 4.93 -8.19 3.96
C GLU A 207 5.10 -8.76 5.36
N GLY A 208 5.04 -10.09 5.50
CA GLY A 208 5.42 -10.78 6.73
C GLY A 208 6.87 -10.51 7.13
N PHE A 209 7.80 -10.45 6.16
CA PHE A 209 9.18 -10.05 6.43
C PHE A 209 9.26 -8.61 6.97
N TYR A 210 8.58 -7.65 6.34
CA TYR A 210 8.56 -6.27 6.80
C TYR A 210 7.99 -6.11 8.21
N CYS A 211 6.93 -6.86 8.55
CA CYS A 211 6.39 -6.88 9.90
C CYS A 211 7.39 -7.46 10.90
N ALA A 212 8.02 -8.60 10.57
CA ALA A 212 8.96 -9.29 11.45
C ALA A 212 10.23 -8.46 11.74
N ILE A 213 10.84 -7.85 10.71
CA ILE A 213 12.03 -7.00 10.89
C ILE A 213 11.71 -5.71 11.64
N GLY A 214 10.53 -5.12 11.38
CA GLY A 214 10.02 -3.99 12.15
C GLY A 214 9.92 -4.30 13.63
N GLU A 215 9.40 -5.47 13.98
CA GLU A 215 9.30 -5.90 15.38
C GLU A 215 10.63 -6.33 16.01
N ALA A 216 11.57 -6.84 15.22
CA ALA A 216 12.92 -7.15 15.67
C ALA A 216 13.65 -5.87 16.14
N ILE A 217 13.56 -4.80 15.36
CA ILE A 217 14.32 -3.56 15.57
C ILE A 217 13.62 -2.62 16.54
N SER A 218 12.33 -2.36 16.31
CA SER A 218 11.59 -1.29 16.99
C SER A 218 10.62 -1.80 18.07
N GLY A 219 10.61 -3.12 18.33
CA GLY A 219 9.73 -3.76 19.31
C GLY A 219 8.32 -4.07 18.75
N PRO A 220 7.40 -4.61 19.56
CA PRO A 220 6.04 -4.97 19.13
C PRO A 220 5.33 -3.88 18.29
N GLY A 221 4.74 -4.27 17.16
CA GLY A 221 4.14 -3.32 16.20
C GLY A 221 5.12 -2.29 15.62
N GLY A 222 6.42 -2.57 15.68
CA GLY A 222 7.50 -1.68 15.26
C GLY A 222 7.64 -1.60 13.74
N TYR A 223 8.21 -0.48 13.28
CA TYR A 223 8.45 -0.21 11.86
C TYR A 223 9.93 -0.32 11.50
N PHE A 224 10.21 -0.97 10.36
CA PHE A 224 11.51 -0.94 9.70
C PHE A 224 11.36 -1.27 8.20
N GLY A 225 10.49 -0.51 7.51
CA GLY A 225 10.17 -0.69 6.10
C GLY A 225 8.82 -1.37 5.85
N TRP A 226 8.30 -1.19 4.64
CA TRP A 226 7.02 -1.74 4.15
C TRP A 226 7.01 -1.97 2.62
N ASN A 227 8.16 -1.71 1.99
CA ASN A 227 8.56 -2.02 0.62
C ASN A 227 10.09 -1.90 0.56
N LEU A 228 10.71 -2.29 -0.56
CA LEU A 228 12.18 -2.32 -0.71
C LEU A 228 12.85 -0.94 -0.56
N ASN A 229 12.26 0.12 -1.11
CA ASN A 229 12.81 1.47 -0.99
C ASN A 229 12.75 1.95 0.46
N ALA A 230 11.64 1.70 1.14
CA ALA A 230 11.48 2.06 2.54
C ALA A 230 12.40 1.24 3.47
N LEU A 231 12.65 -0.03 3.15
CA LEU A 231 13.65 -0.84 3.85
C LEU A 231 15.06 -0.27 3.64
N HIS A 232 15.40 0.08 2.40
CA HIS A 232 16.66 0.74 2.06
C HIS A 232 16.84 2.03 2.88
N ASP A 233 15.82 2.90 2.90
CA ASP A 233 15.84 4.13 3.72
C ASP A 233 16.09 3.81 5.21
N CYS A 234 15.40 2.80 5.75
CA CYS A 234 15.57 2.38 7.15
C CYS A 234 17.00 1.89 7.45
N LEU A 235 17.63 1.17 6.51
CA LEU A 235 19.01 0.68 6.64
C LEU A 235 20.05 1.81 6.64
N THR A 236 19.71 3.01 6.14
CA THR A 236 20.58 4.19 6.23
C THR A 236 20.58 4.89 7.61
N GLY A 237 19.71 4.46 8.53
CA GLY A 237 19.60 4.99 9.89
C GLY A 237 18.51 6.04 10.09
N GLY A 238 18.22 6.40 11.34
CA GLY A 238 17.13 7.29 11.73
C GLY A 238 15.79 6.60 11.99
N PHE A 239 15.78 5.26 11.97
CA PHE A 239 14.58 4.41 12.09
C PHE A 239 14.69 3.37 13.21
N GLY A 240 15.58 3.57 14.18
CA GLY A 240 15.72 2.73 15.37
C GLY A 240 16.96 1.83 15.36
N ALA A 241 17.56 1.62 14.19
CA ALA A 241 18.83 0.93 14.02
C ALA A 241 19.76 1.73 13.10
N ARG A 242 21.06 1.70 13.42
CA ARG A 242 22.12 2.21 12.56
C ARG A 242 23.04 1.06 12.14
N THR A 243 23.29 0.95 10.85
CA THR A 243 24.24 0.00 10.27
C THR A 243 25.69 0.42 10.58
N PRO A 244 26.64 -0.54 10.69
CA PRO A 244 26.45 -2.00 10.64
C PRO A 244 25.75 -2.55 11.91
N PHE A 245 25.01 -3.64 11.78
CA PHE A 245 24.43 -4.38 12.91
C PHE A 245 24.30 -5.88 12.59
N ARG A 246 24.03 -6.71 13.60
CA ARG A 246 23.81 -8.15 13.43
C ARG A 246 22.33 -8.49 13.50
N LEU A 247 21.84 -9.30 12.56
CA LEU A 247 20.48 -9.82 12.52
C LEU A 247 20.51 -11.34 12.68
N VAL A 248 20.03 -11.86 13.81
CA VAL A 248 19.82 -13.28 14.00
C VAL A 248 18.41 -13.62 13.51
N TRP A 249 18.33 -14.35 12.40
CA TRP A 249 17.06 -14.72 11.77
C TRP A 249 16.70 -16.14 12.15
N HIS A 250 15.81 -16.27 13.14
CA HIS A 250 15.30 -17.57 13.61
C HIS A 250 14.23 -18.11 12.68
N ASP A 251 14.14 -19.44 12.55
CA ASP A 251 13.14 -20.13 11.72
C ASP A 251 13.15 -19.67 10.25
N SER A 252 14.35 -19.35 9.75
CA SER A 252 14.60 -18.80 8.40
C SER A 252 14.19 -19.75 7.28
N ALA A 253 14.06 -21.05 7.57
CA ALA A 253 13.54 -22.06 6.65
C ALA A 253 12.14 -21.73 6.12
N THR A 254 11.30 -21.03 6.91
CA THR A 254 9.98 -20.58 6.47
C THR A 254 10.10 -19.59 5.31
N ALA A 255 10.89 -18.52 5.50
CA ALA A 255 11.13 -17.53 4.46
C ALA A 255 11.78 -18.17 3.23
N ARG A 256 12.71 -19.12 3.41
CA ARG A 256 13.34 -19.85 2.30
C ARG A 256 12.34 -20.65 1.46
N ALA A 257 11.30 -21.21 2.07
CA ALA A 257 10.28 -21.97 1.37
C ALA A 257 9.27 -21.08 0.63
N HIS A 258 9.07 -19.85 1.08
CA HIS A 258 7.99 -18.97 0.62
C HIS A 258 8.44 -17.76 -0.20
N LEU A 259 9.62 -17.19 0.08
CA LEU A 259 10.19 -16.06 -0.65
C LEU A 259 11.07 -16.58 -1.79
N VAL A 260 10.43 -17.20 -2.77
CA VAL A 260 11.06 -17.83 -3.93
C VAL A 260 10.79 -17.02 -5.20
N ALA A 261 11.59 -17.28 -6.24
CA ALA A 261 11.39 -16.64 -7.53
C ALA A 261 10.04 -17.07 -8.13
N ASP A 262 9.14 -16.12 -8.29
CA ASP A 262 7.82 -16.27 -8.91
C ASP A 262 7.34 -14.89 -9.42
N TYR A 263 6.10 -14.80 -9.85
CA TYR A 263 5.44 -13.55 -10.17
C TYR A 263 4.56 -13.06 -9.01
N ASP A 264 4.87 -11.86 -8.51
CA ASP A 264 4.08 -11.20 -7.50
C ASP A 264 2.81 -10.60 -8.13
N ARG A 265 1.66 -11.25 -7.95
CA ARG A 265 0.39 -10.75 -8.51
C ARG A 265 -0.13 -9.49 -7.83
N ARG A 266 0.33 -9.18 -6.63
CA ARG A 266 -0.08 -8.00 -5.87
C ARG A 266 0.67 -6.77 -6.35
N LEU A 267 1.98 -6.91 -6.55
CA LEU A 267 2.87 -5.82 -6.98
C LEU A 267 3.15 -5.82 -8.49
N LEU A 268 2.71 -6.87 -9.18
CA LEU A 268 2.78 -7.08 -10.63
C LEU A 268 4.20 -7.11 -11.20
N HIS A 269 5.15 -7.58 -10.40
CA HIS A 269 6.55 -7.67 -10.75
C HIS A 269 7.13 -9.01 -10.28
N PRO A 270 8.37 -9.38 -10.65
CA PRO A 270 9.01 -10.56 -10.09
C PRO A 270 9.01 -10.52 -8.56
N ALA A 271 8.61 -11.62 -7.92
CA ALA A 271 8.54 -11.71 -6.46
C ALA A 271 9.92 -11.49 -5.83
N THR A 272 9.95 -10.76 -4.73
CA THR A 272 11.16 -10.58 -3.92
C THR A 272 11.53 -11.90 -3.27
N THR A 273 12.75 -12.37 -3.51
CA THR A 273 13.26 -13.62 -2.95
C THR A 273 13.98 -13.39 -1.62
N MET A 274 14.15 -14.46 -0.84
CA MET A 274 15.00 -14.42 0.35
C MET A 274 16.44 -14.02 -0.01
N ASP A 275 17.00 -14.57 -1.10
CA ASP A 275 18.35 -14.25 -1.54
C ASP A 275 18.52 -12.75 -1.87
N TYR A 276 17.52 -12.16 -2.53
CA TYR A 276 17.52 -10.72 -2.81
C TYR A 276 17.54 -9.87 -1.52
N LEU A 277 16.78 -10.29 -0.49
CA LEU A 277 16.79 -9.62 0.81
C LEU A 277 18.15 -9.75 1.50
N LEU A 278 18.79 -10.92 1.43
CA LEU A 278 20.10 -11.15 2.01
C LEU A 278 21.17 -10.30 1.32
N ASP A 279 21.13 -10.21 -0.01
CA ASP A 279 22.04 -9.35 -0.78
C ASP A 279 21.86 -7.87 -0.38
N MET A 280 20.62 -7.38 -0.32
CA MET A 280 20.34 -6.01 0.12
C MET A 280 20.83 -5.75 1.55
N LEU A 281 20.59 -6.68 2.48
CA LEU A 281 21.07 -6.55 3.86
C LEU A 281 22.60 -6.53 3.93
N ALA A 282 23.28 -7.37 3.14
CA ALA A 282 24.73 -7.41 3.06
C ALA A 282 25.34 -6.12 2.46
N GLU A 283 24.71 -5.55 1.42
CA GLU A 283 25.09 -4.25 0.84
C GLU A 283 25.10 -3.13 1.89
N HIS A 284 24.19 -3.20 2.86
CA HIS A 284 24.09 -2.27 4.00
C HIS A 284 24.88 -2.71 5.23
N GLN A 285 25.83 -3.65 5.08
CA GLN A 285 26.70 -4.12 6.16
C GLN A 285 25.93 -4.74 7.35
N VAL A 286 24.78 -5.36 7.09
CA VAL A 286 24.06 -6.17 8.08
C VAL A 286 24.61 -7.59 8.04
N GLU A 287 25.15 -8.06 9.16
CA GLU A 287 25.57 -9.45 9.31
C GLU A 287 24.37 -10.32 9.66
N VAL A 288 23.98 -11.22 8.76
CA VAL A 288 22.81 -12.11 8.96
C VAL A 288 23.25 -13.50 9.41
N ASP A 289 22.75 -13.95 10.56
CA ASP A 289 22.92 -15.31 11.11
C ASP A 289 21.60 -16.08 10.94
N LEU A 290 21.54 -16.98 9.96
CA LEU A 290 20.36 -17.78 9.64
C LEU A 290 20.28 -19.02 10.53
N ARG A 291 19.15 -19.21 11.23
CA ARG A 291 18.85 -20.37 12.07
C ARG A 291 17.59 -21.10 11.61
#